data_AF-A0A5A9ZID2-F1
#
_entry.id   AF-A0A5A9ZID2-F1
#
_cell.length_a   1.000
_cell.length_b   1.000
_cell.length_c   1.000
_cell.angle_alpha   90.00
_cell.angle_beta   90.00
_cell.angle_gamma   90.00
#
_symmetry.space_group_name_H-M   'P 1'
#
loop_
_entity.id
_entity.type
_entity.pdbx_description
1 polymer ?
#
loop_
_entity_poly.entity_id
_entity_poly.type
_entity_poly.pdbx_seq_one_letter_code
_entity_poly.pdbx_strand_id
1 'polypeptide(L)'
;MGGVNTEVGTDQGSDFDDALREQLASGVDVARAAVEEFASAGVGGHLGSVVEAAFTTTHRFTSELPGYRGWYWACVLALVPGGDLTVDEIALLPGADALVAPEWVPWERRIRPGDLGAGDLLPPPEDDDRLVPGYTLTGDAELDDAAGPIGLGRPRHLSWEGRAAAADRWSAERGPDAEIARAAKGHCGSCGFLVPVAGALGGMFGVCANEFSADGQVVHLEYGCGAHSEVEVPPDTAPAVAEAYDDAAVDVMVLPQQLAASARARSATVDSRTHSERTPGESDLGEVASEEPTTIETSSDRERTREA
;
A
#
# COMPACT_ATOMS: atom_id res chain seq x y z
N MET A 1 30.00 4.45 -8.39
CA MET A 1 29.67 4.44 -9.83
C MET A 1 30.96 4.42 -10.62
N GLY A 2 31.51 3.22 -10.87
CA GLY A 2 32.59 3.08 -11.85
C GLY A 2 31.93 3.04 -13.22
N GLY A 3 32.16 4.06 -14.04
CA GLY A 3 31.68 4.07 -15.42
C GLY A 3 32.20 2.81 -16.13
N VAL A 4 31.29 1.99 -16.64
CA VAL A 4 31.68 0.89 -17.53
C VAL A 4 32.24 1.57 -18.78
N ASN A 5 33.54 1.42 -18.97
CA ASN A 5 34.20 1.96 -20.14
C ASN A 5 33.73 1.15 -21.36
N THR A 6 32.82 1.72 -22.15
CA THR A 6 32.36 1.16 -23.43
C THR A 6 33.27 1.54 -24.58
N GLU A 7 34.36 2.28 -24.32
CA GLU A 7 35.39 2.49 -25.32
C GLU A 7 36.13 1.16 -25.52
N VAL A 8 35.73 0.46 -26.59
CA VAL A 8 36.50 -0.64 -27.16
C VAL A 8 37.87 -0.06 -27.52
N GLY A 9 38.84 -0.26 -26.63
CA GLY A 9 40.22 0.11 -26.88
C GLY A 9 40.75 -0.77 -28.01
N THR A 10 40.66 -0.28 -29.25
CA THR A 10 41.36 -0.90 -30.35
C THR A 10 42.84 -0.66 -30.12
N ASP A 11 43.60 -1.69 -29.74
CA ASP A 11 45.06 -1.65 -29.81
C ASP A 11 45.46 -1.59 -31.29
N GLN A 12 45.51 -0.36 -31.82
CA GLN A 12 45.94 -0.05 -33.19
C GLN A 12 47.47 -0.11 -33.34
N GLY A 13 48.21 -0.46 -32.27
CA GLY A 13 49.66 -0.28 -32.18
C GLY A 13 50.52 -1.51 -32.47
N SER A 14 49.93 -2.68 -32.69
CA SER A 14 50.67 -3.91 -32.98
C SER A 14 50.98 -4.05 -34.49
N ASP A 15 52.19 -4.47 -34.82
CA ASP A 15 52.63 -5.01 -36.13
C ASP A 15 51.87 -6.32 -36.49
N PHE A 16 50.54 -6.27 -36.52
CA PHE A 16 49.73 -7.41 -36.96
C PHE A 16 49.70 -7.49 -38.48
N ASP A 17 49.63 -8.72 -38.98
CA ASP A 17 49.50 -9.03 -40.40
C ASP A 17 48.17 -8.45 -40.94
N ASP A 18 48.26 -7.39 -41.74
CA ASP A 18 47.09 -6.74 -42.35
C ASP A 18 46.24 -7.73 -43.16
N ALA A 19 46.86 -8.76 -43.75
CA ALA A 19 46.14 -9.79 -44.51
C ALA A 19 45.25 -10.64 -43.61
N LEU A 20 45.70 -10.95 -42.39
CA LEU A 20 44.92 -11.68 -41.40
C LEU A 20 43.70 -10.87 -40.93
N ARG A 21 43.88 -9.56 -40.70
CA ARG A 21 42.75 -8.68 -40.35
C ARG A 21 41.73 -8.59 -41.46
N GLU A 22 42.18 -8.47 -42.72
CA GLU A 22 41.28 -8.45 -43.87
C GLU A 22 40.49 -9.76 -44.00
N GLN A 23 41.14 -10.90 -43.73
CA GLN A 23 40.47 -12.20 -43.75
C GLN A 23 39.39 -12.31 -42.66
N LEU A 24 39.70 -11.86 -41.44
CA LEU A 24 38.73 -11.82 -40.34
C LEU A 24 37.58 -10.85 -40.65
N ALA A 25 37.87 -9.63 -41.13
CA ALA A 25 36.86 -8.61 -41.43
C ALA A 25 35.97 -8.98 -42.62
N SER A 26 36.49 -9.72 -43.59
CA SER A 26 35.72 -10.25 -44.73
C SER A 26 34.94 -11.53 -44.41
N GLY A 27 35.15 -12.13 -43.23
CA GLY A 27 34.50 -13.37 -42.75
C GLY A 27 33.01 -13.27 -42.44
N VAL A 28 32.31 -12.24 -42.93
CA VAL A 28 30.89 -11.98 -42.60
C VAL A 28 29.97 -13.14 -42.96
N ASP A 29 30.24 -13.84 -44.06
CA ASP A 29 29.42 -14.97 -44.51
C ASP A 29 29.58 -16.17 -43.58
N VAL A 30 30.79 -16.41 -43.07
CA VAL A 30 31.06 -17.45 -42.06
C VAL A 30 30.34 -17.12 -40.76
N ALA A 31 30.45 -15.87 -40.29
CA ALA A 31 29.74 -15.42 -39.11
C ALA A 31 28.22 -15.49 -39.28
N ARG A 32 27.68 -15.06 -40.42
CA ARG A 32 26.24 -15.12 -40.70
C ARG A 32 25.75 -16.56 -40.66
N ALA A 33 26.40 -17.46 -41.38
CA ALA A 33 26.01 -18.86 -41.42
C ALA A 33 25.99 -19.48 -40.02
N ALA A 34 27.02 -19.19 -39.20
CA ALA A 34 27.09 -19.67 -37.83
C ALA A 34 25.98 -19.12 -36.93
N VAL A 35 25.66 -17.82 -37.03
CA VAL A 35 24.58 -17.22 -36.24
C VAL A 35 23.21 -17.74 -36.69
N GLU A 36 22.98 -17.92 -38.00
CA GLU A 36 21.73 -18.47 -38.52
C GLU A 36 21.54 -19.94 -38.10
N GLU A 37 22.61 -20.72 -38.07
CA GLU A 37 22.61 -22.09 -37.53
C GLU A 37 22.28 -22.10 -36.03
N PHE A 38 22.86 -21.19 -35.24
CA PHE A 38 22.65 -21.13 -33.79
C PHE A 38 21.28 -20.56 -33.39
N ALA A 39 20.90 -19.41 -33.95
CA ALA A 39 19.73 -18.64 -33.54
C ALA A 39 18.40 -19.23 -34.04
N SER A 40 18.43 -20.12 -35.05
CA SER A 40 17.29 -20.72 -35.77
C SER A 40 16.31 -19.73 -36.45
N ALA A 41 16.23 -18.48 -35.98
CA ALA A 41 15.45 -17.37 -36.55
C ALA A 41 15.94 -16.02 -35.99
N GLY A 42 15.47 -14.93 -36.60
CA GLY A 42 15.62 -13.59 -36.04
C GLY A 42 17.01 -12.95 -36.20
N VAL A 43 17.76 -13.34 -37.24
CA VAL A 43 19.05 -12.75 -37.62
C VAL A 43 18.82 -11.75 -38.75
N GLY A 44 18.93 -10.45 -38.45
CA GLY A 44 18.72 -9.40 -39.45
C GLY A 44 20.00 -8.94 -40.14
N GLY A 45 20.06 -7.67 -40.53
CA GLY A 45 21.16 -7.07 -41.29
C GLY A 45 22.49 -7.02 -40.52
N HIS A 46 23.61 -7.10 -41.25
CA HIS A 46 24.95 -6.94 -40.68
C HIS A 46 25.20 -5.48 -40.28
N LEU A 47 25.63 -5.29 -39.03
CA LEU A 47 25.91 -3.99 -38.42
C LEU A 47 27.38 -3.57 -38.52
N GLY A 48 28.23 -4.45 -39.06
CA GLY A 48 29.67 -4.27 -39.13
C GLY A 48 30.41 -5.19 -38.16
N SER A 49 31.74 -5.17 -38.29
CA SER A 49 32.65 -5.93 -37.46
C SER A 49 33.49 -5.02 -36.56
N VAL A 50 33.96 -5.57 -35.45
CA VAL A 50 34.87 -4.90 -34.51
C VAL A 50 36.03 -5.84 -34.24
N VAL A 51 37.25 -5.33 -34.41
CA VAL A 51 38.46 -6.08 -34.07
C VAL A 51 38.66 -5.96 -32.56
N GLU A 52 38.56 -7.08 -31.85
CA GLU A 52 38.76 -7.12 -30.40
C GLU A 52 40.19 -7.49 -30.02
N ALA A 53 40.83 -8.34 -30.83
CA ALA A 53 42.21 -8.77 -30.63
C ALA A 53 42.87 -9.16 -31.95
N ALA A 54 44.18 -9.42 -31.89
CA ALA A 54 45.06 -9.83 -32.99
C ALA A 54 44.46 -10.83 -33.99
N PHE A 55 43.81 -11.86 -33.45
CA PHE A 55 43.36 -13.04 -34.18
C PHE A 55 41.83 -13.20 -34.08
N THR A 56 41.12 -12.15 -33.66
CA THR A 56 39.71 -12.24 -33.28
C THR A 56 38.93 -11.02 -33.77
N THR A 57 37.78 -11.24 -34.40
CA THR A 57 36.88 -10.19 -34.88
C THR A 57 35.44 -10.54 -34.62
N THR A 58 34.70 -9.61 -34.03
CA THR A 58 33.29 -9.77 -33.69
C THR A 58 32.43 -9.17 -34.79
N HIS A 59 31.70 -10.01 -35.52
CA HIS A 59 30.66 -9.61 -36.45
C HIS A 59 29.33 -9.42 -35.74
N ARG A 60 28.63 -8.33 -36.04
CA ARG A 60 27.35 -8.00 -35.39
C ARG A 60 26.21 -8.00 -36.39
N PHE A 61 25.06 -8.52 -35.99
CA PHE A 61 23.83 -8.54 -36.79
C PHE A 61 22.65 -8.06 -35.96
N THR A 62 21.74 -7.28 -36.54
CA THR A 62 20.52 -6.87 -35.81
C THR A 62 19.72 -8.08 -35.34
N SER A 63 19.17 -8.04 -34.13
CA SER A 63 18.19 -9.04 -33.71
C SER A 63 16.80 -8.67 -34.23
N GLU A 64 16.14 -9.62 -34.87
CA GLU A 64 14.72 -9.52 -35.28
C GLU A 64 13.81 -10.37 -34.38
N LEU A 65 14.35 -10.92 -33.27
CA LEU A 65 13.56 -11.70 -32.33
C LEU A 65 12.54 -10.81 -31.59
N PRO A 66 11.28 -11.26 -31.44
CA PRO A 66 10.31 -10.59 -30.58
C PRO A 66 10.83 -10.44 -29.15
N GLY A 67 10.74 -9.23 -28.59
CA GLY A 67 11.21 -8.92 -27.23
C GLY A 67 12.66 -8.45 -27.14
N TYR A 68 13.48 -8.62 -28.18
CA TYR A 68 14.89 -8.24 -28.22
C TYR A 68 15.13 -6.97 -29.06
N ARG A 69 14.21 -6.01 -28.98
CA ARG A 69 14.35 -4.72 -29.68
C ARG A 69 15.62 -4.01 -29.23
N GLY A 70 16.46 -3.60 -30.18
CA GLY A 70 17.73 -2.91 -29.92
C GLY A 70 18.88 -3.85 -29.55
N TRP A 71 18.65 -5.17 -29.52
CA TRP A 71 19.71 -6.17 -29.32
C TRP A 71 20.35 -6.56 -30.65
N TYR A 72 21.54 -7.14 -30.58
CA TYR A 72 22.27 -7.65 -31.74
C TYR A 72 22.89 -9.01 -31.43
N TRP A 73 22.97 -9.85 -32.45
CA TRP A 73 23.79 -11.06 -32.43
C TRP A 73 25.24 -10.67 -32.62
N ALA A 74 26.11 -11.16 -31.75
CA ALA A 74 27.56 -11.04 -31.85
C ALA A 74 28.12 -12.43 -32.17
N CYS A 75 28.92 -12.53 -33.23
CA CYS A 75 29.64 -13.73 -33.62
C CYS A 75 31.13 -13.41 -33.63
N VAL A 76 31.85 -14.02 -32.70
CA VAL A 76 33.28 -13.86 -32.55
C VAL A 76 33.96 -14.89 -33.45
N LEU A 77 34.67 -14.40 -34.48
CA LEU A 77 35.48 -15.23 -35.35
C LEU A 77 36.92 -15.19 -34.87
N ALA A 78 37.57 -16.36 -34.82
CA ALA A 78 38.97 -16.52 -34.47
C ALA A 78 39.72 -17.18 -35.62
N LEU A 79 40.96 -16.73 -35.88
CA LEU A 79 41.81 -17.24 -36.95
C LEU A 79 43.20 -17.56 -36.43
N VAL A 80 43.60 -18.84 -36.53
CA VAL A 80 44.98 -19.26 -36.28
C VAL A 80 45.81 -19.03 -37.55
N PRO A 81 47.02 -18.45 -37.47
CA PRO A 81 47.88 -18.25 -38.65
C PRO A 81 48.08 -19.52 -39.47
N GLY A 82 47.75 -19.44 -40.76
CA GLY A 82 47.85 -20.57 -41.70
C GLY A 82 46.71 -21.61 -41.59
N GLY A 83 45.72 -21.37 -40.74
CA GLY A 83 44.51 -22.19 -40.62
C GLY A 83 43.28 -21.55 -41.27
N ASP A 84 42.13 -22.20 -41.07
CA ASP A 84 40.83 -21.70 -41.49
C ASP A 84 40.19 -20.81 -40.43
N LEU A 85 39.22 -20.00 -40.85
CA LEU A 85 38.42 -19.18 -39.96
C LEU A 85 37.53 -20.06 -39.07
N THR A 86 37.49 -19.79 -37.77
CA THR A 86 36.70 -20.55 -36.79
C THR A 86 35.76 -19.63 -36.02
N VAL A 87 34.67 -20.19 -35.48
CA VAL A 87 33.73 -19.49 -34.60
C VAL A 87 34.13 -19.80 -33.17
N ASP A 88 34.33 -18.75 -32.36
CA ASP A 88 34.70 -18.86 -30.95
C ASP A 88 33.45 -18.76 -30.06
N GLU A 89 32.66 -17.70 -30.23
CA GLU A 89 31.45 -17.43 -29.44
C GLU A 89 30.32 -16.84 -30.29
N ILE A 90 29.08 -17.21 -29.96
CA ILE A 90 27.87 -16.54 -30.45
C ILE A 90 27.05 -16.12 -29.24
N ALA A 91 26.72 -14.83 -29.15
CA ALA A 91 25.93 -14.27 -28.07
C ALA A 91 24.87 -13.29 -28.59
N LEU A 92 23.76 -13.16 -27.86
CA LEU A 92 22.77 -12.11 -28.07
C LEU A 92 23.00 -11.03 -27.03
N LEU A 93 23.41 -9.83 -27.47
CA LEU A 93 23.85 -8.75 -26.59
C LEU A 93 22.97 -7.50 -26.73
N PRO A 94 22.76 -6.74 -25.63
CA PRO A 94 21.99 -5.52 -25.68
C PRO A 94 22.79 -4.40 -26.37
N GLY A 95 22.19 -3.75 -27.36
CA GLY A 95 22.71 -2.51 -27.94
C GLY A 95 22.29 -1.27 -27.14
N ALA A 96 22.68 -0.09 -27.63
CA ALA A 96 22.37 1.18 -26.96
C ALA A 96 20.85 1.45 -26.81
N ASP A 97 20.06 0.92 -27.74
CA ASP A 97 18.60 1.07 -27.74
C ASP A 97 17.87 -0.12 -27.10
N ALA A 98 18.62 -1.06 -26.49
CA ALA A 98 18.04 -2.24 -25.87
C ALA A 98 17.36 -1.90 -24.54
N LEU A 99 16.17 -2.45 -24.34
CA LEU A 99 15.53 -2.47 -23.03
C LEU A 99 16.19 -3.54 -22.17
N VAL A 100 16.99 -3.10 -21.20
CA VAL A 100 17.65 -3.98 -20.21
C VAL A 100 16.98 -3.86 -18.84
N ALA A 101 17.13 -4.89 -18.03
CA ALA A 101 16.66 -4.85 -16.65
C ALA A 101 17.36 -3.71 -15.88
N PRO A 102 16.65 -3.05 -14.94
CA PRO A 102 17.27 -2.09 -14.05
C PRO A 102 18.33 -2.76 -13.17
N GLU A 103 19.19 -1.97 -12.55
CA GLU A 103 20.19 -2.46 -11.61
C GLU A 103 19.55 -3.25 -10.47
N TRP A 104 20.16 -4.35 -10.09
CA TRP A 104 19.68 -5.18 -9.00
C TRP A 104 19.79 -4.42 -7.67
N VAL A 105 18.67 -4.37 -6.93
CA VAL A 105 18.60 -3.72 -5.62
C VAL A 105 18.61 -4.79 -4.52
N PRO A 106 19.42 -4.71 -3.45
CA PRO A 106 19.33 -5.61 -2.30
C PRO A 106 17.93 -5.68 -1.68
N TRP A 107 17.50 -6.85 -1.22
CA TRP A 107 16.13 -7.05 -0.69
C TRP A 107 15.78 -6.06 0.43
N GLU A 108 16.72 -5.78 1.33
CA GLU A 108 16.56 -4.85 2.46
C GLU A 108 16.22 -3.42 2.00
N ARG A 109 16.69 -3.04 0.81
CA ARG A 109 16.44 -1.73 0.19
C ARG A 109 15.17 -1.71 -0.64
N ARG A 110 14.50 -2.85 -0.80
CA ARG A 110 13.21 -2.96 -1.48
C ARG A 110 12.03 -2.79 -0.52
N ILE A 111 12.25 -2.97 0.77
CA ILE A 111 11.21 -2.90 1.80
C ILE A 111 10.70 -1.46 1.92
N ARG A 112 9.38 -1.32 1.93
CA ARG A 112 8.65 -0.06 2.08
C ARG A 112 7.87 -0.06 3.40
N PRO A 113 7.51 1.14 3.91
CA PRO A 113 6.57 1.25 5.02
C PRO A 113 5.28 0.49 4.71
N GLY A 114 4.86 -0.39 5.63
CA GLY A 114 3.67 -1.23 5.48
C GLY A 114 3.92 -2.62 4.90
N ASP A 115 5.12 -2.94 4.42
CA ASP A 115 5.42 -4.26 3.84
C ASP A 115 5.52 -5.38 4.90
N LEU A 116 5.73 -5.02 6.18
CA LEU A 116 5.86 -6.00 7.26
C LEU A 116 4.48 -6.46 7.76
N GLY A 117 4.28 -7.77 7.77
CA GLY A 117 3.10 -8.45 8.29
C GLY A 117 3.36 -9.20 9.60
N ALA A 118 2.37 -9.99 10.00
CA ALA A 118 2.45 -10.78 11.22
C ALA A 118 3.52 -11.88 11.11
N GLY A 119 4.52 -11.83 12.00
CA GLY A 119 5.61 -12.82 12.05
C GLY A 119 6.87 -12.42 11.29
N ASP A 120 6.85 -11.32 10.53
CA ASP A 120 8.03 -10.82 9.83
C ASP A 120 9.05 -10.22 10.81
N LEU A 121 10.33 -10.50 10.56
CA LEU A 121 11.44 -9.96 11.34
C LEU A 121 12.31 -9.07 10.45
N LEU A 122 12.35 -7.78 10.77
CA LEU A 122 13.25 -6.82 10.15
C LEU A 122 14.14 -6.20 11.22
N PRO A 123 15.33 -6.76 11.49
CA PRO A 123 16.24 -6.17 12.45
C PRO A 123 16.75 -4.81 11.92
N PRO A 124 16.90 -3.80 12.80
CA PRO A 124 17.59 -2.59 12.40
C PRO A 124 19.05 -2.90 12.05
N PRO A 125 19.68 -2.13 11.15
CA PRO A 125 21.11 -2.17 10.92
C PRO A 125 21.91 -2.02 12.23
N GLU A 126 23.15 -2.53 12.26
CA GLU A 126 24.03 -2.39 13.43
C GLU A 126 24.29 -0.91 13.75
N ASP A 127 24.56 -0.11 12.72
CA ASP A 127 24.82 1.33 12.79
C ASP A 127 23.59 2.14 12.33
N ASP A 128 22.43 1.90 12.94
CA ASP A 128 21.22 2.68 12.66
C ASP A 128 21.21 4.00 13.44
N ASP A 129 21.51 5.11 12.75
CA ASP A 129 21.56 6.47 13.33
C ASP A 129 20.26 6.90 14.03
N ARG A 130 19.13 6.22 13.76
CA ARG A 130 17.86 6.50 14.43
C ARG A 130 17.82 5.98 15.87
N LEU A 131 18.80 5.17 16.28
CA LEU A 131 18.82 4.50 17.57
C LEU A 131 20.09 4.84 18.36
N VAL A 132 19.92 5.12 19.64
CA VAL A 132 21.03 5.25 20.61
C VAL A 132 20.96 4.15 21.67
N PRO A 133 22.09 3.72 22.24
CA PRO A 133 22.09 2.74 23.33
C PRO A 133 21.29 3.21 24.55
N GLY A 134 20.63 2.26 25.22
CA GLY A 134 19.75 2.52 26.38
C GLY A 134 20.42 3.18 27.59
N TYR A 135 21.75 3.04 27.71
CA TYR A 135 22.55 3.62 28.78
C TYR A 135 23.09 5.03 28.46
N THR A 136 22.76 5.58 27.29
CA THR A 136 23.17 6.92 26.86
C THR A 136 21.97 7.87 26.88
N LEU A 137 22.25 9.16 27.10
CA LEU A 137 21.23 10.20 27.01
C LEU A 137 20.69 10.27 25.58
N THR A 138 19.37 10.34 25.46
CA THR A 138 18.67 10.38 24.19
C THR A 138 18.61 11.78 23.59
N GLY A 139 18.93 12.80 24.39
CA GLY A 139 18.78 14.22 24.03
C GLY A 139 17.34 14.73 24.18
N ASP A 140 16.50 13.99 24.90
CA ASP A 140 15.14 14.36 25.30
C ASP A 140 15.13 14.47 26.82
N ALA A 141 15.14 15.69 27.34
CA ALA A 141 15.31 15.93 28.77
C ALA A 141 14.23 15.27 29.63
N GLU A 142 12.97 15.31 29.19
CA GLU A 142 11.85 14.73 29.94
C GLU A 142 11.97 13.20 29.99
N LEU A 143 12.35 12.57 28.88
CA LEU A 143 12.58 11.12 28.84
C LEU A 143 13.84 10.71 29.58
N ASP A 144 14.93 11.47 29.45
CA ASP A 144 16.20 11.20 30.11
C ASP A 144 16.05 11.31 31.65
N ASP A 145 15.27 12.28 32.13
CA ASP A 145 14.93 12.40 33.56
C ASP A 145 14.03 11.25 34.03
N ALA A 146 13.03 10.84 33.24
CA ALA A 146 12.12 9.74 33.57
C ALA A 146 12.80 8.36 33.52
N ALA A 147 13.80 8.19 32.66
CA ALA A 147 14.54 6.95 32.44
C ALA A 147 15.46 6.55 33.60
N GLY A 148 15.94 7.52 34.38
CA GLY A 148 17.00 7.32 35.37
C GLY A 148 18.30 6.80 34.74
N PRO A 149 19.31 6.41 35.54
CA PRO A 149 20.65 6.03 35.06
C PRO A 149 20.71 4.80 34.13
N ILE A 150 19.60 4.08 33.94
CA ILE A 150 19.53 2.77 33.27
C ILE A 150 18.39 2.71 32.21
N GLY A 151 17.77 3.82 31.82
CA GLY A 151 17.01 3.85 30.56
C GLY A 151 15.74 2.98 30.51
N LEU A 152 14.79 3.06 31.45
CA LEU A 152 13.56 2.22 31.48
C LEU A 152 13.78 0.69 31.25
N GLY A 153 15.02 0.19 31.35
CA GLY A 153 15.41 -1.17 30.98
C GLY A 153 15.41 -1.49 29.47
N ARG A 154 15.25 -0.51 28.57
CA ARG A 154 15.27 -0.75 27.11
C ARG A 154 16.71 -0.75 26.59
N PRO A 155 17.09 -1.68 25.70
CA PRO A 155 18.46 -1.74 25.18
C PRO A 155 18.81 -0.58 24.22
N ARG A 156 17.81 0.03 23.60
CA ARG A 156 17.95 1.15 22.65
C ARG A 156 16.79 2.14 22.80
N HIS A 157 17.07 3.41 22.56
CA HIS A 157 16.10 4.50 22.48
C HIS A 157 16.18 5.21 21.12
N LEU A 158 15.16 6.00 20.80
CA LEU A 158 15.15 6.82 19.59
C LEU A 158 16.17 7.97 19.75
N SER A 159 17.05 8.13 18.78
CA SER A 159 18.02 9.24 18.72
C SER A 159 17.34 10.56 18.38
N TRP A 160 18.12 11.64 18.37
CA TRP A 160 17.65 12.93 17.84
C TRP A 160 17.29 12.82 16.35
N GLU A 161 18.13 12.15 15.55
CA GLU A 161 17.93 11.90 14.12
C GLU A 161 16.65 11.08 13.89
N GLY A 162 16.41 10.06 14.73
CA GLY A 162 15.20 9.26 14.69
C GLY A 162 13.93 10.08 14.98
N ARG A 163 14.00 10.99 15.95
CA ARG A 163 12.91 11.94 16.27
C ARG A 163 12.68 12.92 15.13
N ALA A 164 13.73 13.53 14.59
CA ALA A 164 13.64 14.46 13.47
C ALA A 164 13.01 13.80 12.23
N ALA A 165 13.49 12.61 11.86
CA ALA A 165 12.93 11.86 10.74
C ALA A 165 11.47 11.45 10.96
N ALA A 166 11.06 11.16 12.19
CA ALA A 166 9.65 10.91 12.52
C ALA A 166 8.81 12.18 12.39
N ALA A 167 9.27 13.31 12.94
CA ALA A 167 8.61 14.60 12.86
C ALA A 167 8.37 15.06 11.42
N ASP A 168 9.35 14.87 10.53
CA ASP A 168 9.22 15.19 9.10
C ASP A 168 8.08 14.37 8.45
N ARG A 169 8.06 13.06 8.67
CA ARG A 169 7.02 12.18 8.10
C ARG A 169 5.64 12.50 8.63
N TRP A 170 5.50 12.68 9.94
CA TRP A 170 4.21 12.98 10.56
C TRP A 170 3.66 14.34 10.13
N SER A 171 4.52 15.35 10.01
CA SER A 171 4.12 16.67 9.52
C SER A 171 3.74 16.65 8.04
N ALA A 172 4.39 15.82 7.22
CA ALA A 172 4.02 15.70 5.81
C ALA A 172 2.60 15.13 5.62
N GLU A 173 2.17 14.20 6.49
CA GLU A 173 0.86 13.54 6.37
C GLU A 173 -0.25 14.29 7.13
N ARG A 174 0.03 14.73 8.36
CA ARG A 174 -0.92 15.38 9.28
C ARG A 174 -0.34 16.65 9.88
N GLY A 175 0.24 17.48 9.02
CA GLY A 175 0.74 18.82 9.36
C GLY A 175 -0.22 19.95 9.02
N PRO A 176 0.19 21.20 9.27
CA PRO A 176 -0.60 22.41 8.97
C PRO A 176 -0.91 22.56 7.48
N ASP A 177 -0.06 22.00 6.62
CA ASP A 177 -0.18 22.11 5.17
C ASP A 177 -1.13 21.09 4.53
N ALA A 178 -1.64 20.13 5.30
CA ALA A 178 -2.63 19.19 4.79
C ALA A 178 -3.88 19.95 4.31
N GLU A 179 -4.48 19.52 3.20
CA GLU A 179 -5.64 20.20 2.60
C GLU A 179 -6.79 20.39 3.59
N ILE A 180 -7.11 19.33 4.35
CA ILE A 180 -8.12 19.37 5.41
C ILE A 180 -7.75 20.34 6.54
N ALA A 181 -6.46 20.48 6.87
CA ALA A 181 -5.99 21.38 7.91
C ALA A 181 -6.16 22.84 7.49
N ARG A 182 -5.83 23.17 6.24
CA ARG A 182 -6.00 24.52 5.68
C ARG A 182 -7.45 24.98 5.61
N ALA A 183 -8.39 24.05 5.47
CA ALA A 183 -9.82 24.33 5.44
C ALA A 183 -10.47 24.36 6.84
N ALA A 184 -9.76 23.90 7.87
CA ALA A 184 -10.29 23.81 9.22
C ALA A 184 -10.37 25.18 9.90
N LYS A 185 -11.33 25.33 10.81
CA LYS A 185 -11.51 26.54 11.62
C LYS A 185 -10.63 26.56 12.87
N GLY A 186 -10.19 25.39 13.33
CA GLY A 186 -9.40 25.20 14.54
C GLY A 186 -8.31 24.16 14.32
N HIS A 187 -7.32 24.17 15.21
CA HIS A 187 -6.15 23.31 15.15
C HIS A 187 -6.04 22.43 16.39
N CYS A 188 -5.36 21.30 16.27
CA CYS A 188 -5.26 20.27 17.30
C CYS A 188 -4.71 20.81 18.63
N GLY A 189 -3.81 21.80 18.61
CA GLY A 189 -3.21 22.41 19.80
C GLY A 189 -4.21 23.10 20.74
N SER A 190 -5.39 23.49 20.26
CA SER A 190 -6.51 24.00 21.07
C SER A 190 -7.66 22.99 21.22
N CYS A 191 -7.57 21.82 20.59
CA CYS A 191 -8.68 20.88 20.52
C CYS A 191 -8.78 20.04 21.79
N GLY A 192 -9.98 19.95 22.36
CA GLY A 192 -10.24 19.11 23.55
C GLY A 192 -10.12 17.60 23.31
N PHE A 193 -10.05 17.15 22.04
CA PHE A 193 -9.83 15.76 21.67
C PHE A 193 -8.34 15.38 21.52
N LEU A 194 -7.42 16.33 21.75
CA LEU A 194 -5.99 16.07 21.67
C LEU A 194 -5.49 15.34 22.93
N VAL A 195 -4.88 14.18 22.74
CA VAL A 195 -4.09 13.51 23.79
C VAL A 195 -2.62 13.95 23.65
N PRO A 196 -2.01 14.54 24.68
CA PRO A 196 -0.63 14.99 24.61
C PRO A 196 0.34 13.80 24.55
N VAL A 197 1.40 13.95 23.75
CA VAL A 197 2.55 13.03 23.71
C VAL A 197 3.63 13.56 24.64
N ALA A 198 4.32 12.69 25.38
CA ALA A 198 5.41 13.07 26.26
C ALA A 198 6.73 13.28 25.50
N GLY A 199 7.67 14.00 26.12
CA GLY A 199 9.01 14.23 25.58
C GLY A 199 9.07 15.32 24.52
N ALA A 200 10.22 15.41 23.86
CA ALA A 200 10.56 16.46 22.90
C ALA A 200 9.58 16.57 21.72
N LEU A 201 8.95 15.46 21.31
CA LEU A 201 7.94 15.47 20.24
C LEU A 201 6.60 16.07 20.69
N GLY A 202 6.31 16.07 22.00
CA GLY A 202 5.08 16.64 22.57
C GLY A 202 4.92 18.14 22.32
N GLY A 203 6.02 18.85 22.08
CA GLY A 203 5.99 20.27 21.72
C GLY A 203 5.43 20.56 20.32
N MET A 204 5.29 19.53 19.46
CA MET A 204 4.82 19.68 18.07
C MET A 204 3.70 18.71 17.70
N PHE A 205 3.50 17.62 18.46
CA PHE A 205 2.57 16.57 18.11
C PHE A 205 1.72 16.11 19.30
N GLY A 206 0.53 15.60 18.99
CA GLY A 206 -0.29 14.82 19.90
C GLY A 206 -0.99 13.69 19.16
N VAL A 207 -1.87 12.97 19.84
CA VAL A 207 -2.72 11.93 19.24
C VAL A 207 -4.16 12.43 19.21
N CYS A 208 -4.82 12.34 18.06
CA CYS A 208 -6.24 12.67 17.95
C CYS A 208 -7.08 11.49 18.49
N ALA A 209 -8.00 11.77 19.42
CA ALA A 209 -8.92 10.78 19.99
C ALA A 209 -10.38 10.97 19.54
N ASN A 210 -10.60 11.75 18.47
CA ASN A 210 -11.94 11.92 17.90
C ASN A 210 -12.17 10.86 16.81
N GLU A 211 -13.12 9.94 17.06
CA GLU A 211 -13.54 8.87 16.14
C GLU A 211 -13.97 9.38 14.75
N PHE A 212 -14.39 10.64 14.65
CA PHE A 212 -14.82 11.27 13.39
C PHE A 212 -13.68 12.00 12.66
N SER A 213 -12.43 11.86 13.11
CA SER A 213 -11.27 12.50 12.51
C SER A 213 -10.08 11.54 12.39
N ALA A 214 -8.87 11.99 12.70
CA ALA A 214 -7.65 11.19 12.64
C ALA A 214 -7.50 10.33 13.91
N ASP A 215 -8.53 9.55 14.25
CA ASP A 215 -8.59 8.77 15.48
C ASP A 215 -7.39 7.81 15.64
N GLY A 216 -6.77 7.84 16.81
CA GLY A 216 -5.57 7.06 17.13
C GLY A 216 -4.33 7.46 16.33
N GLN A 217 -4.38 8.51 15.49
CA GLN A 217 -3.25 8.95 14.68
C GLN A 217 -2.49 10.09 15.34
N VAL A 218 -1.19 10.15 15.05
CA VAL A 218 -0.35 11.29 15.43
C VAL A 218 -0.68 12.47 14.51
N VAL A 219 -0.89 13.64 15.11
CA VAL A 219 -1.24 14.89 14.44
C VAL A 219 -0.33 16.01 14.91
N HIS A 220 0.06 16.90 14.00
CA HIS A 220 0.76 18.12 14.38
C HIS A 220 -0.18 19.03 15.19
N LEU A 221 0.34 19.85 16.11
CA LEU A 221 -0.49 20.77 16.89
C LEU A 221 -1.23 21.80 16.01
N GLU A 222 -0.66 22.12 14.85
CA GLU A 222 -1.30 23.00 13.86
C GLU A 222 -2.13 22.23 12.80
N TYR A 223 -2.24 20.90 12.91
CA TYR A 223 -3.17 20.14 12.08
C TYR A 223 -4.62 20.54 12.42
N GLY A 224 -5.46 20.68 11.40
CA GLY A 224 -6.86 21.02 11.56
C GLY A 224 -7.79 19.98 10.96
N CYS A 225 -9.00 19.89 11.51
CA CYS A 225 -10.07 19.09 10.94
C CYS A 225 -11.44 19.75 11.13
N GLY A 226 -12.44 19.25 10.41
CA GLY A 226 -13.83 19.71 10.54
C GLY A 226 -14.54 19.25 11.82
N ALA A 227 -13.92 18.37 12.61
CA ALA A 227 -14.47 17.81 13.85
C ALA A 227 -13.69 18.30 15.09
N HIS A 228 -13.16 19.52 15.05
CA HIS A 228 -12.55 20.15 16.22
C HIS A 228 -13.61 20.35 17.33
N SER A 229 -13.20 20.25 18.60
CA SER A 229 -14.12 20.25 19.76
C SER A 229 -14.99 21.50 19.90
N GLU A 230 -14.58 22.59 19.25
CA GLU A 230 -15.26 23.89 19.25
C GLU A 230 -15.91 24.22 17.90
N VAL A 231 -16.04 23.25 16.98
CA VAL A 231 -16.73 23.50 15.71
C VAL A 231 -18.22 23.64 15.95
N GLU A 232 -18.74 24.80 15.60
CA GLU A 232 -20.17 25.08 15.59
C GLU A 232 -20.69 25.17 14.16
N VAL A 233 -21.86 24.55 13.92
CA VAL A 233 -22.64 24.73 12.71
C VAL A 233 -23.52 25.97 12.92
N PRO A 234 -23.42 27.00 12.06
CA PRO A 234 -24.33 28.14 12.14
C PRO A 234 -25.77 27.64 12.09
N PRO A 235 -26.67 28.18 12.93
CA PRO A 235 -28.07 27.80 12.88
C PRO A 235 -28.62 28.04 11.48
N ASP A 236 -29.41 27.09 10.98
CA ASP A 236 -30.10 27.27 9.71
C ASP A 236 -31.06 28.46 9.85
N THR A 237 -30.77 29.52 9.10
CA THR A 237 -31.58 30.74 9.05
C THR A 237 -32.52 30.74 7.84
N ALA A 238 -32.53 29.67 7.05
CA ALA A 238 -33.52 29.50 6.01
C ALA A 238 -34.92 29.48 6.66
N PRO A 239 -35.87 30.27 6.14
CA PRO A 239 -37.24 30.16 6.58
C PRO A 239 -37.69 28.72 6.35
N ALA A 240 -38.39 28.14 7.33
CA ALA A 240 -38.99 26.82 7.19
C ALA A 240 -39.72 26.77 5.85
N VAL A 241 -39.29 25.86 4.98
CA VAL A 241 -39.96 25.64 3.69
C VAL A 241 -41.42 25.37 4.02
N ALA A 242 -42.32 26.19 3.49
CA ALA A 242 -43.74 25.95 3.66
C ALA A 242 -44.02 24.50 3.28
N GLU A 243 -44.72 23.78 4.15
CA GLU A 243 -45.11 22.40 3.90
C GLU A 243 -45.69 22.33 2.48
N ALA A 244 -45.08 21.50 1.62
CA ALA A 244 -45.47 21.44 0.22
C ALA A 244 -46.94 21.03 0.19
N TYR A 245 -47.80 21.90 -0.34
CA TYR A 245 -49.21 21.60 -0.49
C TYR A 245 -49.37 20.46 -1.50
N ASP A 246 -49.68 19.26 -1.00
CA ASP A 246 -49.98 18.10 -1.83
C ASP A 246 -51.37 18.29 -2.44
N ASP A 247 -51.40 18.73 -3.70
CA ASP A 247 -52.62 18.93 -4.48
C ASP A 247 -53.30 17.62 -4.89
N ALA A 248 -52.64 16.48 -4.65
CA ALA A 248 -53.20 15.14 -4.81
C ALA A 248 -53.69 14.52 -3.49
N ALA A 249 -53.49 15.18 -2.34
CA ALA A 249 -54.00 14.70 -1.06
C ALA A 249 -55.54 14.76 -1.04
N VAL A 250 -56.18 13.60 -0.97
CA VAL A 250 -57.64 13.48 -0.90
C VAL A 250 -58.09 13.42 0.56
N ASP A 251 -58.76 14.48 1.01
CA ASP A 251 -59.36 14.52 2.34
C ASP A 251 -60.69 13.73 2.33
N VAL A 252 -60.70 12.55 2.94
CA VAL A 252 -61.89 11.68 2.94
C VAL A 252 -62.88 12.15 4.01
N MET A 253 -63.79 13.03 3.62
CA MET A 253 -64.92 13.41 4.46
C MET A 253 -66.03 12.36 4.40
N VAL A 254 -66.26 11.67 5.52
CA VAL A 254 -67.42 10.78 5.66
C VAL A 254 -68.65 11.61 6.00
N LEU A 255 -69.61 11.68 5.07
CA LEU A 255 -70.83 12.45 5.30
C LEU A 255 -71.71 11.75 6.35
N PRO A 256 -72.42 12.50 7.24
CA PRO A 256 -73.29 11.91 8.28
C PRO A 256 -74.35 10.96 7.72
N GLN A 257 -74.83 11.22 6.51
CA GLN A 257 -75.77 10.36 5.79
C GLN A 257 -75.16 9.02 5.35
N GLN A 258 -73.87 8.99 5.02
CA GLN A 258 -73.14 7.75 4.71
C GLN A 258 -72.96 6.92 5.98
N LEU A 259 -72.60 7.55 7.11
CA LEU A 259 -72.58 6.90 8.43
C LEU A 259 -73.94 6.31 8.81
N ALA A 260 -75.02 7.07 8.63
CA ALA A 260 -76.39 6.61 8.92
C ALA A 260 -76.81 5.46 7.98
N ALA A 261 -76.46 5.53 6.70
CA ALA A 261 -76.73 4.46 5.74
C ALA A 261 -75.96 3.18 6.08
N SER A 262 -74.66 3.29 6.41
CA SER A 262 -73.83 2.16 6.86
C SER A 262 -74.33 1.58 8.20
N ALA A 263 -74.84 2.40 9.11
CA ALA A 263 -75.47 1.93 10.35
C ALA A 263 -76.76 1.15 10.07
N ARG A 264 -77.65 1.67 9.23
CA ARG A 264 -78.89 0.97 8.82
C ARG A 264 -78.61 -0.34 8.09
N ALA A 265 -77.63 -0.35 7.19
CA ALA A 265 -77.20 -1.55 6.46
C ALA A 265 -76.68 -2.64 7.42
N ARG A 266 -75.87 -2.25 8.42
CA ARG A 266 -75.40 -3.15 9.49
C ARG A 266 -76.54 -3.67 10.36
N SER A 267 -77.51 -2.84 10.72
CA SER A 267 -78.67 -3.28 11.50
C SER A 267 -79.57 -4.25 10.73
N ALA A 268 -79.79 -4.04 9.43
CA ALA A 268 -80.56 -4.95 8.59
C ALA A 268 -79.87 -6.31 8.37
N THR A 269 -78.53 -6.35 8.40
CA THR A 269 -77.76 -7.62 8.35
C THR A 269 -77.72 -8.36 9.69
N VAL A 270 -77.97 -7.68 10.81
CA VAL A 270 -78.02 -8.28 12.16
C VAL A 270 -79.41 -8.86 12.46
N ASP A 271 -80.48 -8.20 12.01
CA ASP A 271 -81.86 -8.67 12.19
C ASP A 271 -82.15 -9.95 11.37
N SER A 272 -81.45 -10.14 10.26
CA SER A 272 -81.50 -11.37 9.45
C SER A 272 -80.69 -12.54 10.03
N ARG A 273 -79.77 -12.29 10.97
CA ARG A 273 -78.92 -13.32 11.60
C ARG A 273 -79.35 -13.73 13.00
N THR A 274 -80.20 -12.95 13.68
CA THR A 274 -80.62 -13.19 15.07
C THR A 274 -81.84 -14.10 15.23
N HIS A 275 -82.42 -14.61 14.13
CA HIS A 275 -83.45 -15.65 14.18
C HIS A 275 -82.92 -17.09 14.08
N SER A 276 -81.60 -17.27 13.91
CA SER A 276 -80.96 -18.58 13.94
C SER A 276 -79.99 -18.65 15.11
N GLU A 277 -80.20 -19.64 15.96
CA GLU A 277 -79.19 -20.24 16.84
C GLU A 277 -78.92 -19.58 18.20
N ARG A 278 -79.60 -20.13 19.22
CA ARG A 278 -79.26 -19.99 20.64
C ARG A 278 -79.08 -21.40 21.24
N THR A 279 -77.82 -21.82 21.45
CA THR A 279 -77.46 -22.94 22.35
C THR A 279 -76.04 -22.70 22.90
N PRO A 280 -75.76 -22.77 24.23
CA PRO A 280 -74.42 -22.56 24.76
C PRO A 280 -73.78 -23.79 25.42
N GLY A 281 -72.46 -23.89 25.27
CA GLY A 281 -71.46 -24.75 25.93
C GLY A 281 -70.22 -24.78 25.02
N GLU A 282 -68.96 -24.63 25.41
CA GLU A 282 -68.22 -24.66 26.68
C GLU A 282 -66.78 -24.15 26.37
N SER A 283 -65.86 -24.15 27.35
CA SER A 283 -64.40 -23.83 27.29
C SER A 283 -64.01 -22.33 27.40
N ASP A 284 -62.85 -21.91 27.92
CA ASP A 284 -61.75 -22.45 28.74
C ASP A 284 -60.76 -21.26 28.82
N LEU A 285 -60.17 -20.97 29.98
CA LEU A 285 -59.12 -19.94 30.10
C LEU A 285 -57.95 -20.49 30.91
N GLY A 286 -56.88 -20.78 30.18
CA GLY A 286 -55.53 -20.97 30.71
C GLY A 286 -54.82 -19.63 30.92
N GLU A 287 -54.11 -19.56 32.05
CA GLU A 287 -53.20 -18.53 32.56
C GLU A 287 -52.04 -19.35 33.17
N VAL A 288 -50.72 -19.10 33.06
CA VAL A 288 -49.87 -17.91 33.09
C VAL A 288 -48.55 -18.30 32.39
N ALA A 289 -47.80 -17.35 31.79
CA ALA A 289 -46.35 -17.50 31.63
C ALA A 289 -45.63 -16.16 31.83
N SER A 290 -44.75 -16.15 32.84
CA SER A 290 -43.73 -15.14 33.12
C SER A 290 -42.38 -15.85 33.10
N GLU A 291 -41.43 -15.39 32.30
CA GLU A 291 -40.05 -15.89 32.33
C GLU A 291 -39.05 -14.74 32.48
N GLU A 292 -38.24 -14.88 33.54
CA GLU A 292 -37.03 -14.14 33.88
C GLU A 292 -35.78 -14.76 33.21
N PRO A 293 -34.63 -14.05 33.20
CA PRO A 293 -33.46 -14.41 32.40
C PRO A 293 -32.66 -15.57 33.00
N THR A 294 -32.11 -16.39 32.10
CA THR A 294 -31.35 -17.61 32.44
C THR A 294 -29.89 -17.28 32.77
N THR A 295 -29.49 -17.53 34.01
CA THR A 295 -28.11 -17.88 34.41
C THR A 295 -28.07 -19.36 34.74
N ILE A 296 -27.14 -20.11 34.13
CA ILE A 296 -26.78 -21.46 34.61
C ILE A 296 -25.27 -21.54 34.81
N GLU A 297 -24.95 -22.07 35.98
CA GLU A 297 -23.66 -22.18 36.65
C GLU A 297 -22.76 -23.32 36.14
N THR A 298 -21.53 -23.21 36.60
CA THR A 298 -20.42 -24.16 36.72
C THR A 298 -20.77 -25.56 37.25
N SER A 299 -19.94 -26.58 36.91
CA SER A 299 -19.43 -27.58 37.87
C SER A 299 -18.36 -28.52 37.29
N SER A 300 -17.17 -28.51 37.92
CA SER A 300 -16.26 -29.63 38.33
C SER A 300 -15.79 -30.68 37.27
N ASP A 301 -14.61 -31.30 37.31
CA ASP A 301 -13.55 -31.52 38.29
C ASP A 301 -12.31 -32.05 37.53
N ARG A 302 -11.10 -31.78 38.02
CA ARG A 302 -10.09 -32.81 38.38
C ARG A 302 -8.75 -32.19 38.78
N GLU A 303 -8.47 -32.29 40.08
CA GLU A 303 -7.13 -32.35 40.66
C GLU A 303 -6.25 -33.42 39.99
N ARG A 304 -4.96 -33.12 39.85
CA ARG A 304 -3.87 -34.09 40.09
C ARG A 304 -2.59 -33.35 40.51
N THR A 305 -2.36 -33.35 41.82
CA THR A 305 -1.04 -33.26 42.43
C THR A 305 -0.42 -34.66 42.53
N ARG A 306 0.91 -34.75 42.36
CA ARG A 306 1.88 -35.73 42.94
C ARG A 306 3.28 -35.28 42.50
N GLU A 307 4.08 -34.72 43.42
CA GLU A 307 5.05 -35.39 44.31
C GLU A 307 6.44 -35.60 43.67
N ALA A 308 7.44 -35.00 44.33
CA ALA A 308 8.90 -35.20 44.32
C ALA A 308 9.70 -33.97 43.89
#